data_AF-A0A0V0GEA6-F1
#
_entry.id   AF-A0A0V0GEA6-F1
#
_cell.length_a   1.000
_cell.length_b   1.000
_cell.length_c   1.000
_cell.angle_alpha   90.00
_cell.angle_beta   90.00
_cell.angle_gamma   90.00
#
_symmetry.space_group_name_H-M   'P 1'
#
loop_
_entity.id
_entity.type
_entity.pdbx_description
1 polymer ?
#
loop_
_entity_poly.entity_id
_entity_poly.type
_entity_poly.pdbx_seq_one_letter_code
_entity_poly.pdbx_strand_id
1 'polypeptide(L)' 'KGGMRERVELATKFAVCFADGKMQVRGEPAYVRAACEASLKRLDVDCIDLYYQHRIDTRVPIEITIGELKKLVEEGK' A
#
# COMPACT_ATOMS: atom_id res chain seq x y z
N LYS A 1 -24.55 -7.43 -1.12
CA LYS A 1 -24.42 -5.97 -0.87
C LYS A 1 -24.38 -5.77 0.63
N GLY A 2 -23.30 -5.21 1.16
CA GLY A 2 -23.12 -4.82 2.57
C GLY A 2 -23.11 -5.88 3.65
N GLY A 3 -22.07 -6.71 3.68
CA GLY A 3 -21.74 -7.54 4.84
C GLY A 3 -20.96 -6.76 5.91
N MET A 4 -20.24 -7.50 6.77
CA MET A 4 -19.34 -6.96 7.79
C MET A 4 -18.33 -5.94 7.24
N ARG A 5 -17.93 -6.06 5.95
CA ARG A 5 -16.98 -5.16 5.29
C ARG A 5 -17.38 -3.69 5.34
N GLU A 6 -18.67 -3.36 5.25
CA GLU A 6 -19.16 -1.97 5.31
C GLU A 6 -19.24 -1.43 6.75
N ARG A 7 -18.96 -2.26 7.76
CA ARG A 7 -19.01 -1.89 9.19
C ARG A 7 -17.64 -1.87 9.85
N VAL A 8 -16.58 -2.03 9.06
CA VAL A 8 -15.20 -2.07 9.54
C VAL A 8 -14.31 -1.22 8.65
N GLU A 9 -13.37 -0.51 9.26
CA GLU A 9 -12.30 0.20 8.59
C GLU A 9 -11.05 -0.68 8.52
N LEU A 10 -10.69 -1.12 7.32
CA LEU A 10 -9.54 -1.93 7.04
C LEU A 10 -8.31 -1.06 6.79
N ALA A 11 -7.39 -1.05 7.76
CA ALA A 11 -6.09 -0.43 7.61
C ALA A 11 -5.01 -1.47 7.29
N THR A 12 -4.19 -1.19 6.27
CA THR A 12 -2.96 -1.95 6.01
C THR A 12 -1.87 -1.03 5.48
N LYS A 13 -0.72 -1.59 5.12
CA LYS A 13 0.51 -0.82 4.98
C LYS A 13 1.57 -1.50 4.13
N PHE A 14 2.40 -0.71 3.46
CA PHE A 14 3.60 -1.16 2.74
C PHE A 14 4.86 -0.52 3.30
N ALA A 15 6.02 -1.06 2.92
CA ALA A 15 7.35 -0.43 2.92
C ALA A 15 8.42 -1.51 2.98
N VAL A 16 8.19 -2.52 3.82
CA VAL A 16 9.18 -3.56 4.12
C VAL A 16 9.13 -4.66 3.08
N CYS A 17 10.28 -4.97 2.47
CA CYS A 17 10.49 -6.21 1.73
C CYS A 17 11.72 -6.94 2.26
N PHE A 18 11.74 -8.26 2.10
CA PHE A 18 12.93 -9.06 2.37
C PHE A 18 13.61 -9.41 1.05
N ALA A 19 14.85 -8.98 0.88
CA ALA A 19 15.69 -9.29 -0.26
C ALA A 19 17.10 -9.61 0.26
N ASP A 20 17.68 -10.70 -0.24
CA ASP A 20 19.01 -11.21 0.13
C ASP A 20 19.19 -11.40 1.65
N GLY A 21 18.14 -11.92 2.32
CA GLY A 21 18.14 -12.15 3.77
C GLY A 21 18.12 -10.87 4.61
N LYS A 22 17.94 -9.69 3.98
CA LYS A 22 17.90 -8.40 4.65
C LYS A 22 16.56 -7.73 4.48
N MET A 23 16.13 -7.06 5.53
CA MET A 23 14.98 -6.16 5.47
C MET A 23 15.38 -4.89 4.73
N GLN A 24 14.62 -4.52 3.70
CA GLN A 24 14.77 -3.26 2.97
C GLN A 24 13.48 -2.45 3.09
N VAL A 25 13.62 -1.11 3.02
CA VAL A 25 12.51 -0.16 2.99
C VAL A 25 12.39 0.39 1.58
N ARG A 26 11.20 0.31 0.99
CA ARG A 26 10.93 0.64 -0.41
C ARG A 26 9.76 1.61 -0.54
N GLY A 27 10.01 2.71 -1.24
CA GLY A 27 9.04 3.77 -1.56
C GLY A 27 8.84 4.01 -3.05
N GLU A 28 9.48 3.22 -3.92
CA GLU A 28 9.38 3.41 -5.37
C GLU A 28 7.95 3.15 -5.87
N PRO A 29 7.39 3.97 -6.78
CA PRO A 29 5.99 3.85 -7.23
C PRO A 29 5.59 2.44 -7.66
N ALA A 30 6.44 1.76 -8.43
CA ALA A 30 6.19 0.38 -8.87
C ALA A 30 6.01 -0.59 -7.69
N TYR A 31 6.78 -0.40 -6.61
CA TYR A 31 6.65 -1.22 -5.40
C TYR A 31 5.39 -0.87 -4.60
N VAL A 32 5.08 0.44 -4.44
CA VAL A 32 3.86 0.89 -3.75
C VAL A 32 2.63 0.23 -4.37
N ARG A 33 2.51 0.30 -5.69
CA ARG A 33 1.42 -0.32 -6.45
C ARG A 33 1.41 -1.84 -6.28
N ALA A 34 2.53 -2.51 -6.53
CA ALA A 34 2.61 -3.96 -6.39
C ALA A 34 2.22 -4.43 -4.97
N ALA A 35 2.62 -3.70 -3.94
CA ALA A 35 2.26 -4.00 -2.55
C ALA A 35 0.76 -3.79 -2.27
N CYS A 36 0.15 -2.76 -2.88
CA CYS A 36 -1.28 -2.47 -2.75
C CYS A 36 -2.10 -3.59 -3.40
N GLU A 37 -1.82 -3.90 -4.68
CA GLU A 37 -2.47 -4.98 -5.44
C GLU A 37 -2.36 -6.33 -4.72
N ALA A 38 -1.16 -6.64 -4.19
CA ALA A 38 -0.96 -7.87 -3.45
C ALA A 38 -1.72 -7.88 -2.12
N SER A 39 -1.94 -6.72 -1.49
CA SER A 39 -2.73 -6.60 -0.26
C SER A 39 -4.22 -6.80 -0.54
N LEU A 40 -4.76 -6.13 -1.56
CA LEU A 40 -6.13 -6.32 -2.03
C LEU A 40 -6.41 -7.79 -2.33
N LYS A 41 -5.54 -8.43 -3.11
CA LYS A 41 -5.65 -9.86 -3.44
C LYS A 41 -5.59 -10.78 -2.22
N ARG A 42 -4.71 -10.52 -1.25
CA ARG A 42 -4.58 -11.36 -0.03
C ARG A 42 -5.75 -11.19 0.92
N LEU A 43 -6.29 -9.97 1.00
CA LEU A 43 -7.41 -9.63 1.87
C LEU A 43 -8.76 -9.95 1.22
N ASP A 44 -8.76 -10.24 -0.08
CA ASP A 44 -9.95 -10.49 -0.90
C ASP A 44 -10.95 -9.33 -0.82
N VAL A 45 -10.44 -8.11 -1.02
CA VAL A 45 -11.23 -6.87 -1.02
C VAL A 45 -10.86 -6.00 -2.22
N ASP A 46 -11.83 -5.21 -2.67
CA ASP A 46 -11.63 -4.27 -3.77
C ASP A 46 -11.00 -2.95 -3.32
N CYS A 47 -11.12 -2.59 -2.03
CA CYS A 47 -10.64 -1.32 -1.48
C CYS A 47 -10.13 -1.45 -0.03
N ILE A 48 -9.10 -0.67 0.30
CA ILE A 48 -8.51 -0.48 1.63
C ILE A 48 -8.86 0.93 2.14
N ASP A 49 -9.51 1.02 3.30
CA ASP A 49 -9.98 2.30 3.83
C ASP A 49 -8.83 3.22 4.27
N LEU A 50 -7.71 2.63 4.71
CA LEU A 50 -6.50 3.37 5.06
C LEU A 50 -5.22 2.60 4.72
N TYR A 51 -4.46 3.12 3.75
CA TYR A 51 -3.23 2.51 3.29
C TYR A 51 -2.00 3.35 3.65
N TYR A 52 -1.16 2.85 4.56
CA TYR A 52 0.01 3.58 5.06
C TYR A 52 1.31 3.25 4.32
N GLN A 53 2.15 4.27 4.15
CA GLN A 53 3.59 4.07 4.10
C GLN A 53 4.10 3.79 5.53
N HIS A 54 4.46 2.54 5.81
CA HIS A 54 4.87 2.11 7.15
C HIS A 54 6.24 2.67 7.56
N ARG A 55 7.15 2.85 6.61
CA ARG A 55 8.51 3.39 6.79
C ARG A 55 8.90 4.20 5.55
N ILE A 56 9.63 5.29 5.75
CA ILE A 56 10.06 6.18 4.67
C ILE A 56 11.32 5.60 4.02
N ASP A 57 11.29 5.43 2.69
CA ASP A 57 12.50 5.17 1.90
C ASP A 57 13.18 6.49 1.60
N THR A 58 14.28 6.79 2.31
CA THR A 58 15.00 8.07 2.18
C THR A 58 15.75 8.24 0.86
N ARG A 59 15.78 7.21 0.00
CA ARG A 59 16.39 7.28 -1.34
C ARG A 59 15.42 7.83 -2.39
N VAL A 60 14.13 7.86 -2.09
CA VAL A 60 13.06 8.34 -2.98
C VAL A 60 12.50 9.63 -2.39
N PRO A 61 12.44 10.75 -3.14
CA PRO A 61 11.74 11.94 -2.70
C PRO A 61 10.29 11.59 -2.32
N ILE A 62 9.84 12.07 -1.16
CA ILE A 62 8.58 11.62 -0.56
C ILE A 62 7.39 11.89 -1.50
N GLU A 63 7.43 12.98 -2.25
CA GLU A 63 6.42 13.40 -3.23
C GLU A 63 6.21 12.36 -4.33
N ILE A 64 7.24 11.61 -4.70
CA ILE A 64 7.14 10.53 -5.69
C ILE A 64 6.37 9.34 -5.12
N THR A 65 6.61 9.00 -3.85
CA THR A 65 5.86 7.93 -3.15
C THR A 65 4.41 8.32 -2.95
N ILE A 66 4.17 9.54 -2.44
CA ILE A 66 2.83 10.09 -2.21
C ILE A 66 2.07 10.25 -3.53
N GLY A 67 2.74 10.63 -4.61
CA GLY A 67 2.15 10.72 -5.93
C GLY A 67 1.56 9.39 -6.41
N GLU A 68 2.20 8.26 -6.08
CA GLU A 68 1.65 6.94 -6.40
C GLU A 68 0.48 6.56 -5.48
N LEU A 69 0.57 6.86 -4.18
CA LEU A 69 -0.56 6.68 -3.25
C LEU A 69 -1.80 7.45 -3.70
N LYS A 70 -1.62 8.69 -4.18
CA LYS A 70 -2.71 9.50 -4.72
C LYS A 70 -3.40 8.81 -5.91
N LYS A 71 -2.64 8.23 -6.85
CA LYS A 71 -3.23 7.49 -7.98
C LYS A 71 -4.05 6.30 -7.51
N LEU A 72 -3.56 5.54 -6.51
CA LEU A 72 -4.31 4.41 -5.96
C LEU A 72 -5.64 4.86 -5.36
N VAL A 73 -5.67 5.98 -4.64
CA VAL A 73 -6.91 6.59 -4.14
C VAL A 73 -7.83 7.02 -5.30
N GLU A 74 -7.30 7.68 -6.33
CA GLU A 74 -8.08 8.08 -7.52
C GLU A 74 -8.66 6.87 -8.28
N GLU A 75 -7.97 5.73 -8.24
CA GLU A 75 -8.43 4.45 -8.80
C GLU A 75 -9.44 3.71 -7.90
N GLY A 76 -9.70 4.20 -6.68
CA GLY A 76 -10.65 3.61 -5.73
C GLY A 76 -10.13 2.38 -4.97
N LYS A 77 -8.81 2.24 -4.86
CA LYS A 77 -8.14 1.12 -4.17
C LYS A 77 -7.98 1.33 -2.68
#